data_AF-A0A5E7XTL8-F1
#
_entry.id   AF-A0A5E7XTL8-F1
#
_cell.length_a   1.000
_cell.length_b   1.000
_cell.length_c   1.000
_cell.angle_alpha   90.00
_cell.angle_beta   90.00
_cell.angle_gamma   90.00
#
_symmetry.space_group_name_H-M   'P 1'
#
loop_
_entity.id
_entity.type
_entity.pdbx_description
1 polymer ?
#
loop_
_entity_poly.entity_id
_entity_poly.type
_entity_poly.pdbx_seq_one_letter_code
_entity_poly.pdbx_strand_id
1 'polypeptide(L)'
;MSIQRIERIEEVWKPIDEFSNYEVSNRGRIRSKDRETFHRGSQTMMKVKGKVMKQRWNKSCKCFFLDLLNDDGKRRTVYPHKEVAKAYCINVLPDEYNMIIHLDNNPRNNDSTNLEWVSSSEHMAFQFENGNKDNYKVWKIRKRRYKNGFKPDTTFKGRPRKDEVYVDSEVEVEEEMLEAVE
;
A
#
# COMPACT_ATOMS: atom_id res chain seq x y z
N MET A 1 23.97 -13.46 10.02
CA MET A 1 24.28 -12.81 8.74
C MET A 1 23.77 -11.38 8.80
N SER A 2 24.65 -10.38 8.67
CA SER A 2 24.24 -8.98 8.61
C SER A 2 23.68 -8.69 7.21
N ILE A 3 22.39 -8.39 7.12
CA ILE A 3 21.77 -7.96 5.86
C ILE A 3 22.35 -6.58 5.53
N GLN A 4 23.18 -6.51 4.49
CA GLN A 4 23.66 -5.23 3.96
C GLN A 4 22.49 -4.59 3.19
N ARG A 5 21.89 -3.54 3.77
CA ARG A 5 20.93 -2.69 3.04
C ARG A 5 21.72 -1.79 2.09
N ILE A 6 21.44 -1.91 0.79
CA ILE A 6 21.95 -1.00 -0.23
C ILE A 6 21.28 0.36 0.01
N GLU A 7 22.00 1.30 0.61
CA GLU A 7 21.55 2.68 0.73
C GLU A 7 21.62 3.35 -0.65
N ARG A 8 20.49 3.85 -1.16
CA ARG A 8 20.48 4.66 -2.39
C ARG A 8 20.82 6.10 -2.05
N ILE A 9 21.92 6.58 -2.61
CA ILE A 9 22.42 7.95 -2.40
C ILE A 9 21.52 8.98 -3.12
N GLU A 10 20.91 8.61 -4.24
CA GLU A 10 20.19 9.54 -5.12
C GLU A 10 18.66 9.38 -5.11
N GLU A 11 17.97 10.50 -5.34
CA GLU A 11 16.52 10.55 -5.46
C GLU A 11 16.10 10.15 -6.88
N VAL A 12 15.48 8.98 -7.01
CA VAL A 12 14.97 8.43 -8.27
C VAL A 12 13.48 8.73 -8.38
N TRP A 13 13.02 9.04 -9.59
CA TRP A 13 11.62 9.32 -9.89
C TRP A 13 11.05 8.29 -10.87
N LYS A 14 9.83 7.83 -10.62
CA LYS A 14 9.10 6.87 -11.46
C LYS A 14 7.70 7.38 -11.77
N PRO A 15 7.10 7.04 -12.93
CA PRO A 15 5.71 7.38 -13.22
C PRO A 15 4.76 6.72 -12.23
N ILE A 16 3.58 7.32 -12.04
CA ILE A 16 2.50 6.75 -11.23
C ILE A 16 1.43 6.20 -12.18
N ASP A 17 1.02 4.94 -11.98
CA ASP A 17 -0.01 4.29 -12.78
C ASP A 17 -1.33 5.07 -12.73
N GLU A 18 -2.02 5.21 -13.87
CA GLU A 18 -3.23 6.04 -14.06
C GLU A 18 -3.04 7.57 -13.92
N PHE A 19 -1.82 8.02 -13.62
CA PHE A 19 -1.46 9.43 -13.43
C PHE A 19 -0.21 9.79 -14.26
N SER A 20 -0.29 9.61 -15.58
CA SER A 20 0.84 9.76 -16.52
C SER A 20 1.56 11.11 -16.43
N ASN A 21 0.85 12.16 -15.99
CA ASN A 21 1.37 13.52 -15.79
C ASN A 21 2.21 13.71 -14.51
N TYR A 22 2.33 12.68 -13.67
CA TYR A 22 2.93 12.74 -12.35
C TYR A 22 3.98 11.65 -12.15
N GLU A 23 4.89 11.91 -11.22
CA GLU A 23 5.95 10.98 -10.82
C GLU A 23 6.09 10.94 -9.31
N VAL A 24 6.46 9.77 -8.80
CA VAL A 24 6.76 9.52 -7.38
C VAL A 24 8.26 9.26 -7.20
N SER A 25 8.83 9.90 -6.19
CA SER A 25 10.23 9.72 -5.80
C SER A 25 10.36 8.60 -4.77
N ASN A 26 11.51 7.92 -4.77
CA ASN A 26 11.82 6.92 -3.74
C ASN A 26 11.82 7.47 -2.31
N ARG A 27 11.92 8.80 -2.13
CA ARG A 27 11.83 9.49 -0.83
C ARG A 27 10.40 9.90 -0.43
N GLY A 28 9.40 9.46 -1.19
CA GLY A 28 8.00 9.75 -0.91
C GLY A 28 7.54 11.14 -1.28
N ARG A 29 8.23 11.79 -2.23
CA ARG A 29 7.77 13.04 -2.86
C ARG A 29 7.00 12.73 -4.14
N ILE A 30 6.07 13.60 -4.51
CA ILE A 30 5.33 13.50 -5.77
C ILE A 30 5.50 14.82 -6.52
N ARG A 31 5.77 14.76 -7.82
CA ARG A 31 5.91 15.93 -8.69
C ARG A 31 5.05 15.79 -9.94
N SER A 32 4.65 16.91 -10.51
CA SER A 32 4.11 16.94 -11.88
C SER A 32 5.24 17.04 -12.89
N LYS A 33 5.06 16.44 -14.07
CA LYS A 33 5.96 16.57 -15.21
C LYS A 33 5.78 17.92 -15.92
N ASP A 34 6.82 18.36 -16.62
CA ASP A 34 6.71 19.41 -17.63
C ASP A 34 5.76 18.93 -18.73
N ARG A 35 4.78 19.75 -19.11
CA ARG A 35 3.84 19.39 -20.18
C ARG A 35 3.28 20.60 -20.89
N GLU A 36 2.79 20.38 -22.10
CA GLU A 36 1.99 21.35 -22.83
C GLU A 36 0.51 21.07 -22.58
N THR A 37 -0.27 22.10 -22.24
CA THR A 37 -1.70 21.98 -22.00
C THR A 37 -2.44 23.12 -22.68
N PHE A 38 -3.64 22.83 -23.19
CA PHE A 38 -4.52 23.85 -23.72
C PHE A 38 -5.19 24.62 -22.58
N HIS A 39 -5.09 25.95 -22.60
CA HIS A 39 -5.73 26.81 -21.63
C HIS A 39 -7.05 27.35 -22.19
N ARG A 40 -8.18 26.90 -21.65
CA ARG A 40 -9.53 27.25 -22.16
C ARG A 40 -9.82 28.74 -22.13
N GLY A 41 -9.30 29.49 -21.15
CA GLY A 41 -9.60 30.92 -21.00
C GLY A 41 -8.90 31.79 -22.04
N SER A 42 -7.65 31.47 -22.40
CA SER A 42 -6.86 32.22 -23.39
C SER A 42 -6.90 31.59 -24.78
N GLN A 43 -7.49 30.40 -24.91
CA GLN A 43 -7.54 29.60 -26.14
C GLN A 43 -6.15 29.34 -26.76
N THR A 44 -5.11 29.21 -25.92
CA THR A 44 -3.73 29.00 -26.35
C THR A 44 -3.11 27.77 -25.70
N MET A 45 -2.12 27.19 -26.39
CA MET A 45 -1.25 26.17 -25.84
C MET A 45 -0.27 26.81 -24.86
N MET A 46 -0.18 26.27 -23.65
CA MET A 46 0.71 26.75 -22.59
C MET A 46 1.67 25.65 -22.13
N LYS A 47 2.94 26.00 -21.99
CA LYS A 47 3.94 25.15 -21.32
C LYS A 47 3.79 25.31 -19.81
N VAL A 48 3.46 24.23 -19.13
CA VAL A 48 3.39 24.15 -17.67
C VAL A 48 4.65 23.46 -17.18
N LYS A 49 5.45 24.18 -16.39
CA LYS A 49 6.58 23.59 -15.69
C LYS A 49 6.09 22.66 -14.57
N GLY A 50 6.71 21.51 -14.49
CA GLY A 50 6.62 20.53 -13.44
C GLY A 50 7.02 21.13 -12.10
N LYS A 51 6.37 20.67 -11.04
CA LYS A 51 6.65 21.12 -9.68
C LYS A 51 6.43 20.00 -8.69
N VAL A 52 7.16 20.04 -7.58
CA VAL A 52 6.89 19.16 -6.43
C VAL A 52 5.54 19.55 -5.85
N MET A 53 4.66 18.57 -5.71
CA MET A 53 3.30 18.74 -5.23
C MET A 53 3.28 18.82 -3.71
N LYS A 54 2.51 19.77 -3.16
CA LYS A 54 2.36 19.92 -1.72
C LYS A 54 1.46 18.80 -1.17
N GLN A 55 2.04 17.97 -0.32
CA GLN A 55 1.32 16.92 0.39
C GLN A 55 0.63 17.49 1.64
N ARG A 56 -0.55 16.97 1.96
CA ARG A 56 -1.33 17.36 3.15
C ARG A 56 -1.33 16.23 4.16
N TRP A 57 -1.33 16.58 5.45
CA TRP A 57 -1.39 15.60 6.53
C TRP A 57 -2.83 15.34 6.96
N ASN A 58 -3.26 14.08 6.92
CA ASN A 58 -4.53 13.65 7.47
C ASN A 58 -4.36 13.23 8.94
N LYS A 59 -4.99 13.95 9.86
CA LYS A 59 -4.92 13.66 11.30
C LYS A 59 -5.65 12.37 11.70
N SER A 60 -6.73 12.02 11.00
CA SER A 60 -7.54 10.83 11.29
C SER A 60 -6.82 9.56 10.87
N CYS A 61 -6.36 9.51 9.62
CA CYS A 61 -5.66 8.35 9.06
C CYS A 61 -4.15 8.37 9.32
N LYS A 62 -3.62 9.40 10.00
CA LYS A 62 -2.20 9.62 10.30
C LYS A 62 -1.27 9.38 9.10
N CYS A 63 -1.62 9.92 7.92
CA CYS A 63 -0.80 9.76 6.72
C CYS A 63 -0.86 11.00 5.83
N PHE A 64 0.11 11.11 4.93
CA PHE A 64 0.08 12.10 3.86
C PHE A 64 -0.90 11.71 2.74
N PHE A 65 -1.53 12.71 2.14
CA PHE A 65 -2.39 12.57 0.96
C PHE A 65 -2.35 13.84 0.10
N LEU A 66 -2.74 13.70 -1.16
CA LEU A 66 -2.92 14.78 -2.12
C LEU A 66 -3.90 14.35 -3.20
N ASP A 67 -4.49 15.33 -3.89
CA ASP A 67 -5.39 15.06 -5.00
C ASP A 67 -4.66 15.32 -6.32
N LEU A 68 -4.68 14.33 -7.21
CA LEU A 68 -4.12 14.40 -8.55
C LEU A 68 -5.23 14.28 -9.59
N LEU A 69 -4.96 14.74 -10.80
CA LEU A 69 -5.83 14.47 -11.95
C LEU A 69 -5.35 13.18 -12.61
N ASN A 70 -6.22 12.18 -12.71
CA ASN A 70 -5.91 10.98 -13.47
C ASN A 70 -5.90 11.27 -14.97
N ASP A 71 -5.57 10.27 -15.78
CA ASP A 71 -5.47 10.40 -17.23
C ASP A 71 -6.82 10.71 -17.90
N ASP A 72 -7.95 10.38 -17.25
CA ASP A 72 -9.31 10.79 -17.67
C ASP A 72 -9.67 12.24 -17.30
N GLY A 73 -8.78 12.97 -16.63
CA GLY A 73 -9.04 14.32 -16.13
C GLY A 73 -9.93 14.38 -14.88
N LYS A 74 -10.16 13.27 -14.19
CA LYS A 74 -10.89 13.21 -12.91
C LYS A 74 -9.94 13.37 -11.72
N ARG A 75 -10.39 14.10 -10.70
CA ARG A 75 -9.62 14.24 -9.45
C ARG A 75 -9.73 12.99 -8.60
N ARG A 76 -8.59 12.47 -8.16
CA ARG A 76 -8.47 11.30 -7.28
C ARG A 76 -7.49 11.58 -6.15
N THR A 77 -7.81 11.10 -4.96
CA THR A 77 -6.91 11.17 -3.81
C THR A 77 -5.90 10.04 -3.88
N VAL A 78 -4.62 10.39 -3.80
CA VAL A 78 -3.50 9.44 -3.77
C VAL A 78 -2.75 9.55 -2.45
N TYR A 79 -2.09 8.46 -2.06
CA TYR A 79 -1.33 8.37 -0.82
C TYR A 79 0.14 8.11 -1.15
N PRO A 80 1.07 9.04 -0.80
CA PRO A 80 2.47 8.93 -1.17
C PRO A 80 3.12 7.60 -0.77
N HIS A 81 2.88 7.09 0.45
CA HIS A 81 3.42 5.79 0.88
C HIS A 81 2.96 4.63 -0.02
N LYS A 82 1.71 4.65 -0.51
CA LYS A 82 1.21 3.61 -1.41
C LYS A 82 1.88 3.69 -2.78
N GLU A 83 1.98 4.90 -3.34
CA GLU A 83 2.60 5.07 -4.65
C GLU A 83 4.10 4.75 -4.61
N VAL A 84 4.79 5.07 -3.51
CA VAL A 84 6.19 4.66 -3.30
C VAL A 84 6.30 3.14 -3.22
N ALA A 85 5.48 2.50 -2.40
CA ALA A 85 5.54 1.06 -2.22
C ALA A 85 5.26 0.32 -3.54
N LYS A 86 4.28 0.77 -4.32
CA LYS A 86 4.01 0.21 -5.67
C LYS A 86 5.19 0.41 -6.62
N ALA A 87 5.81 1.58 -6.61
CA ALA A 87 6.86 1.91 -7.58
C ALA A 87 8.23 1.33 -7.23
N TYR A 88 8.55 1.12 -5.94
CA TYR A 88 9.89 0.78 -5.48
C TYR A 88 9.98 -0.48 -4.62
N CYS A 89 8.90 -0.96 -4.02
CA CYS A 89 8.89 -2.17 -3.21
C CYS A 89 8.28 -3.31 -4.00
N ILE A 90 9.06 -4.36 -4.23
CA ILE A 90 8.59 -5.57 -4.92
C ILE A 90 7.54 -6.24 -4.04
N ASN A 91 6.41 -6.61 -4.65
CA ASN A 91 5.38 -7.41 -4.01
C ASN A 91 5.16 -8.67 -4.85
N VAL A 92 5.65 -9.81 -4.34
CA VAL A 92 5.62 -11.09 -5.07
C VAL A 92 4.26 -11.78 -4.97
N LEU A 93 3.55 -11.59 -3.85
CA LEU A 93 2.22 -12.17 -3.61
C LEU A 93 1.21 -11.06 -3.24
N PRO A 94 0.72 -10.27 -4.23
CA PRO A 94 -0.13 -9.12 -3.95
C PRO A 94 -1.47 -9.45 -3.28
N ASP A 95 -1.99 -10.66 -3.49
CA ASP A 95 -3.26 -11.11 -2.89
C ASP A 95 -3.12 -11.34 -1.38
N GLU A 96 -1.95 -11.80 -0.95
CA GLU A 96 -1.62 -12.04 0.46
C GLU A 96 -1.06 -10.79 1.14
N TYR A 97 -0.09 -10.14 0.52
CA TYR A 97 0.62 -8.97 1.02
C TYR A 97 0.00 -7.67 0.52
N ASN A 98 -1.18 -7.35 1.04
CA ASN A 98 -1.99 -6.21 0.58
C ASN A 98 -1.94 -4.96 1.48
N MET A 99 -1.19 -5.02 2.59
CA MET A 99 -1.00 -3.89 3.51
C MET A 99 0.43 -3.38 3.44
N ILE A 100 0.65 -2.12 3.82
CA ILE A 100 1.99 -1.52 3.89
C ILE A 100 2.25 -1.14 5.34
N ILE A 101 3.45 -1.45 5.84
CA ILE A 101 3.97 -0.97 7.11
C ILE A 101 5.13 0.00 6.91
N HIS A 102 5.30 0.89 7.89
CA HIS A 102 6.49 1.72 8.06
C HIS A 102 7.37 1.06 9.10
N LEU A 103 8.57 0.60 8.74
CA LEU A 103 9.46 -0.16 9.62
C LEU A 103 9.86 0.61 10.88
N ASP A 104 10.05 1.93 10.76
CA ASP A 104 10.32 2.84 11.87
C ASP A 104 9.09 3.26 12.68
N ASN A 105 7.91 2.72 12.35
CA ASN A 105 6.61 3.12 12.91
C ASN A 105 6.30 4.62 12.80
N ASN A 106 6.92 5.33 11.86
CA ASN A 106 6.71 6.75 11.61
C ASN A 106 6.03 6.98 10.24
N PRO A 107 4.72 7.27 10.22
CA PRO A 107 3.97 7.46 8.97
C PRO A 107 4.38 8.71 8.15
N ARG A 108 5.34 9.51 8.64
CA ARG A 108 5.92 10.63 7.90
C ARG A 108 7.13 10.22 7.06
N ASN A 109 7.77 9.10 7.39
CA ASN A 109 8.94 8.61 6.68
C ASN A 109 8.51 7.67 5.54
N ASN A 110 8.13 8.26 4.40
CA ASN A 110 7.68 7.51 3.23
C ASN A 110 8.83 7.11 2.30
N ASP A 111 10.05 6.95 2.83
CA ASP A 111 11.15 6.42 2.04
C ASP A 111 10.90 4.97 1.66
N SER A 112 11.18 4.60 0.41
CA SER A 112 11.00 3.24 -0.10
C SER A 112 11.70 2.17 0.74
N THR A 113 12.84 2.49 1.36
CA THR A 113 13.57 1.55 2.24
C THR A 113 12.91 1.34 3.60
N ASN A 114 11.97 2.22 3.96
CA ASN A 114 11.20 2.15 5.20
C ASN A 114 9.82 1.50 5.01
N LEU A 115 9.44 1.14 3.78
CA LEU A 115 8.13 0.58 3.45
C LEU A 115 8.24 -0.89 3.09
N GLU A 116 7.34 -1.70 3.64
CA GLU A 116 7.26 -3.14 3.35
C GLU A 116 5.79 -3.57 3.16
N TRP A 117 5.58 -4.45 2.18
CA TRP A 117 4.29 -5.11 1.95
C TRP A 117 4.13 -6.27 2.92
N VAL A 118 3.02 -6.31 3.64
CA VAL A 118 2.72 -7.34 4.63
C VAL A 118 1.26 -7.77 4.54
N SER A 119 0.96 -8.93 5.10
CA SER A 119 -0.40 -9.45 5.19
C SER A 119 -1.21 -8.69 6.23
N SER A 120 -2.53 -8.84 6.18
CA SER A 120 -3.43 -8.20 7.15
C SER A 120 -3.20 -8.68 8.60
N SER A 121 -2.79 -9.93 8.80
CA SER A 121 -2.44 -10.50 10.10
C SER A 121 -1.11 -9.92 10.63
N GLU A 122 -0.08 -9.87 9.80
CA GLU A 122 1.22 -9.29 10.15
C GLU A 122 1.12 -7.80 10.45
N HIS A 123 0.39 -7.04 9.61
CA HIS A 123 0.12 -5.64 9.90
C HIS A 123 -0.55 -5.49 11.27
N MET A 124 -1.53 -6.34 11.62
CA MET A 124 -2.17 -6.27 12.94
C MET A 124 -1.18 -6.57 14.06
N ALA A 125 -0.34 -7.61 13.91
CA ALA A 125 0.68 -7.97 14.89
C ALA A 125 1.67 -6.81 15.12
N PHE A 126 2.17 -6.21 14.04
CA PHE A 126 3.05 -5.04 14.06
C PHE A 126 2.44 -3.85 14.82
N GLN A 127 1.13 -3.61 14.65
CA GLN A 127 0.44 -2.54 15.39
C GLN A 127 0.37 -2.79 16.90
N PHE A 128 0.31 -4.05 17.34
CA PHE A 128 0.35 -4.40 18.77
C PHE A 128 1.77 -4.33 19.32
N GLU A 129 2.75 -4.85 18.58
CA GLU A 129 4.16 -4.85 18.95
C GLU A 129 4.69 -3.42 19.15
N ASN A 130 4.36 -2.52 18.22
CA ASN A 130 4.74 -1.12 18.31
C ASN A 130 3.87 -0.27 19.25
N GLY A 131 2.94 -0.88 19.98
CA GLY A 131 2.09 -0.20 20.97
C GLY A 131 1.05 0.76 20.38
N ASN A 132 0.84 0.75 19.06
CA ASN A 132 -0.22 1.53 18.41
C ASN A 132 -1.61 1.01 18.81
N LYS A 133 -1.70 -0.29 19.12
CA LYS A 133 -2.89 -0.96 19.65
C LYS A 133 -2.59 -1.58 21.01
N ASP A 134 -3.62 -1.60 21.84
CA ASP A 134 -3.56 -2.09 23.21
C ASP A 134 -4.66 -3.12 23.41
N ASN A 135 -4.26 -4.34 23.77
CA ASN A 135 -5.18 -5.47 24.01
C ASN A 135 -6.23 -5.14 25.08
N TYR A 136 -5.87 -4.41 26.13
CA TYR A 136 -6.80 -4.02 27.18
C TYR A 136 -7.86 -3.05 26.65
N LYS A 137 -7.47 -2.06 25.84
CA LYS A 137 -8.43 -1.13 25.22
C LYS A 137 -9.35 -1.85 24.23
N VAL A 138 -8.80 -2.75 23.41
CA VAL A 138 -9.58 -3.56 22.47
C VAL A 138 -10.59 -4.43 23.23
N TRP A 139 -10.15 -5.09 24.31
CA TRP A 139 -11.03 -5.89 25.17
C TRP A 139 -12.16 -5.06 25.76
N LYS A 140 -11.88 -3.86 26.32
CA LYS A 140 -12.93 -2.95 26.83
C LYS A 140 -13.93 -2.56 25.74
N ILE A 141 -13.46 -2.26 24.53
CA ILE A 141 -14.33 -1.93 23.39
C ILE A 141 -15.22 -3.13 23.05
N ARG A 142 -14.67 -4.34 22.97
CA ARG A 142 -15.43 -5.58 22.69
C ARG A 142 -16.49 -5.84 23.76
N LYS A 143 -16.12 -5.76 25.05
CA LYS A 143 -17.05 -5.95 26.18
C LYS A 143 -18.24 -4.99 26.11
N ARG A 144 -18.00 -3.72 25.74
CA ARG A 144 -19.07 -2.73 25.55
C ARG A 144 -19.91 -3.02 24.31
N ARG A 145 -19.27 -3.33 23.17
CA ARG A 145 -19.96 -3.56 21.88
C ARG A 145 -20.86 -4.79 21.91
N TYR A 146 -20.43 -5.85 22.60
CA TYR A 146 -21.16 -7.12 22.68
C TYR A 146 -21.85 -7.32 24.04
N LYS A 147 -22.09 -6.24 24.78
CA LYS A 147 -22.79 -6.30 26.08
C LYS A 147 -24.17 -6.96 25.95
N ASN A 148 -24.86 -6.70 24.84
CA ASN A 148 -26.20 -7.23 24.56
C ASN A 148 -26.17 -8.46 23.64
N GLY A 149 -25.04 -9.19 23.63
CA GLY A 149 -24.81 -10.29 22.70
C GLY A 149 -24.42 -9.82 21.30
N PHE A 150 -24.29 -10.78 20.39
CA PHE A 150 -24.09 -10.52 18.97
C PHE A 150 -25.42 -10.19 18.29
N LYS A 151 -25.37 -9.53 17.13
CA LYS A 151 -26.58 -9.31 16.34
C LYS A 151 -27.15 -10.67 15.90
N PRO A 152 -28.47 -10.86 15.85
CA PRO A 152 -29.08 -12.14 15.50
C PRO A 152 -28.65 -12.67 14.12
N ASP A 153 -28.33 -11.77 13.19
CA ASP A 153 -27.87 -12.10 11.84
C ASP A 153 -26.33 -12.26 11.73
N THR A 154 -25.62 -12.39 12.85
CA THR A 154 -24.16 -12.57 12.83
C THR A 154 -23.83 -14.03 12.55
N THR A 155 -23.44 -14.33 11.32
CA THR A 155 -22.84 -15.63 10.96
C THR A 155 -21.36 -15.63 11.31
N PHE A 156 -20.95 -16.49 12.24
CA PHE A 156 -19.54 -16.76 12.47
C PHE A 156 -19.06 -17.81 11.48
N LYS A 157 -18.13 -17.44 10.60
CA LYS A 157 -17.30 -18.46 9.95
C LYS A 157 -16.55 -19.16 11.09
N GLY A 158 -16.78 -20.46 11.26
CA GLY A 158 -16.10 -21.26 12.27
C GLY A 158 -14.58 -21.15 12.13
N ARG A 159 -13.85 -21.57 13.16
CA ARG A 159 -12.40 -21.76 13.04
C ARG A 159 -12.16 -22.71 11.86
N PRO A 160 -11.34 -22.36 10.85
CA PRO A 160 -10.97 -23.28 9.79
C PRO A 160 -10.48 -24.59 10.42
N ARG A 161 -11.01 -25.73 9.97
CA ARG A 161 -10.54 -27.02 10.47
C ARG A 161 -9.10 -27.19 10.00
N LYS A 162 -8.28 -27.87 10.79
CA LYS A 162 -6.85 -28.07 10.51
C LYS A 162 -6.61 -28.80 9.17
N ASP A 163 -7.67 -29.38 8.63
CA ASP A 163 -7.73 -30.26 7.47
C ASP A 163 -7.99 -29.46 6.16
N GLU A 164 -8.34 -28.18 6.25
CA GLU A 164 -8.35 -27.24 5.11
C GLU A 164 -6.94 -26.68 4.91
N VAL A 165 -5.98 -27.58 4.68
CA VAL A 165 -4.69 -27.20 4.10
C VAL A 165 -4.96 -26.97 2.62
N TYR A 166 -4.61 -25.79 2.11
CA TYR A 166 -4.52 -25.55 0.67
C TYR A 166 -3.63 -26.65 0.08
N VAL A 167 -4.21 -27.52 -0.73
CA VAL A 167 -3.42 -28.40 -1.59
C VAL A 167 -2.77 -27.45 -2.60
N ASP A 168 -1.47 -27.22 -2.45
CA ASP A 168 -0.67 -26.61 -3.50
C ASP A 168 -0.91 -27.42 -4.77
N SER A 169 -1.53 -26.78 -5.77
CA SER A 169 -1.73 -27.35 -7.10
C SER A 169 -0.41 -27.56 -7.86
N GLU A 170 0.74 -27.45 -7.19
CA GLU A 170 2.07 -27.67 -7.76
C GLU A 170 2.45 -29.16 -7.84
N VAL A 171 1.70 -30.07 -7.21
CA VAL A 171 2.04 -31.51 -7.24
C VAL A 171 1.44 -32.25 -8.44
N GLU A 172 0.33 -31.78 -9.03
CA GLU A 172 -0.26 -32.44 -10.20
C GLU A 172 0.50 -32.15 -11.51
N VAL A 173 1.33 -31.10 -11.56
CA VAL A 173 2.07 -30.74 -12.79
C VAL A 173 3.36 -31.58 -12.95
N GLU A 174 3.94 -32.09 -11.87
CA GLU A 174 5.15 -32.93 -11.96
C GLU A 174 4.86 -34.38 -12.38
N GLU A 175 3.69 -34.93 -12.04
CA GLU A 175 3.32 -36.30 -12.41
C GLU A 175 2.92 -36.43 -13.90
N GLU A 176 2.22 -35.42 -14.45
CA GLU A 176 1.86 -35.39 -15.88
C GLU A 176 3.08 -35.18 -16.80
N MET A 177 4.15 -34.54 -16.30
CA MET A 177 5.40 -34.33 -17.04
C MET A 177 6.32 -35.55 -17.04
N LEU A 178 6.14 -36.49 -16.11
CA LEU A 178 6.91 -37.74 -16.03
C LEU A 178 6.32 -38.84 -16.92
N GLU A 179 4.99 -38.89 -17.11
CA GLU A 179 4.35 -39.83 -18.04
C GLU A 179 4.52 -39.44 -19.53
N ALA A 180 4.90 -38.19 -19.83
CA ALA A 180 5.15 -37.74 -21.20
C ALA A 180 6.56 -38.07 -21.73
N VAL A 181 7.41 -38.72 -20.91
CA VAL A 181 8.82 -39.04 -21.24
C VAL A 181 9.09 -40.55 -21.31
N GLU A 182 8.06 -41.40 -21.20
CA GLU A 182 8.14 -42.84 -21.54
C GLU A 182 7.57 -43.17 -22.94
#